data_AF-A0A1W2FD17-F1
#
_entry.id   AF-A0A1W2FD17-F1
#
_cell.length_a   1.000
_cell.length_b   1.000
_cell.length_c   1.000
_cell.angle_alpha   90.00
_cell.angle_beta   90.00
_cell.angle_gamma   90.00
#
_symmetry.space_group_name_H-M   'P 1'
#
loop_
_entity.id
_entity.type
_entity.pdbx_description
1 polymer ?
#
loop_
_entity_poly.entity_id
_entity_poly.type
_entity_poly.pdbx_seq_one_letter_code
_entity_poly.pdbx_strand_id
1 'polypeptide(L)'
;MNPTMGDPDALMRKWDEEIQAKLKQADQISQAAREVRVTQRSKDGSVSVTVDSGGNVTALDLTDAALRKQPAQLSAEILGIMRSAQAQIATRMQEAMAPVLGDDSATMNAVMGGFQEKFPQPPQETEQPPKAPQPPNDDDFQGHNWAREQKGW
;
A
#
# COMPACT_ATOMS: atom_id res chain seq x y z
N MET A 1 -7.19 -62.28 19.51
CA MET A 1 -6.73 -61.28 18.51
C MET A 1 -7.17 -59.90 18.97
N ASN A 2 -6.25 -59.07 19.46
CA ASN A 2 -6.51 -57.64 19.68
C ASN A 2 -5.63 -56.86 18.69
N PRO A 3 -6.20 -55.98 17.84
CA PRO A 3 -5.42 -55.09 17.00
C PRO A 3 -4.88 -53.96 17.89
N THR A 4 -3.63 -54.06 18.34
CA THR A 4 -2.94 -52.96 19.00
C THR A 4 -2.71 -51.84 18.00
N MET A 5 -3.30 -50.68 18.32
CA MET A 5 -2.74 -49.32 18.17
C MET A 5 -1.82 -49.09 16.97
N GLY A 6 -2.23 -48.19 16.07
CA GLY A 6 -1.45 -47.72 14.93
C GLY A 6 0.02 -47.49 15.27
N ASP A 7 0.88 -48.00 14.39
CA ASP A 7 2.33 -48.03 14.51
C ASP A 7 2.87 -46.62 14.85
N PRO A 8 3.41 -46.38 16.06
CA PRO A 8 3.83 -45.05 16.49
C PRO A 8 4.97 -44.49 15.63
N ASP A 9 5.80 -45.35 15.05
CA ASP A 9 6.84 -44.97 14.10
C ASP A 9 6.25 -44.47 12.77
N ALA A 10 5.15 -45.07 12.29
CA ALA A 10 4.45 -44.59 11.10
C ALA A 10 3.76 -43.23 11.34
N LEU A 11 3.25 -43.00 12.55
CA LEU A 11 2.68 -41.70 12.94
C LEU A 11 3.77 -40.61 13.00
N MET A 12 4.92 -40.91 13.61
CA MET A 12 6.06 -39.99 13.67
C MET A 12 6.61 -39.65 12.29
N ARG A 13 6.75 -40.63 11.39
CA ARG A 13 7.18 -40.39 10.00
C ARG A 13 6.24 -39.46 9.25
N LYS A 14 4.92 -39.69 9.34
CA LYS A 14 3.93 -38.80 8.71
C LYS A 14 4.00 -37.38 9.28
N TRP A 15 4.15 -37.26 10.60
CA TRP A 15 4.32 -35.96 11.23
C TRP A 15 5.58 -35.24 10.71
N ASP A 16 6.71 -35.94 10.63
CA ASP A 16 7.95 -35.38 10.11
C ASP A 16 7.81 -34.96 8.64
N GLU A 17 7.16 -35.78 7.81
CA GLU A 17 6.87 -35.46 6.41
C GLU A 17 5.99 -34.20 6.29
N GLU A 18 4.96 -34.07 7.13
CA GLU A 18 4.10 -32.89 7.18
C GLU A 18 4.84 -31.63 7.67
N ILE A 19 5.69 -31.74 8.70
CA ILE A 19 6.52 -30.62 9.15
C ILE A 19 7.45 -30.18 8.03
N GLN A 20 8.16 -31.12 7.39
CA GLN A 20 9.10 -30.80 6.33
C GLN A 20 8.40 -30.15 5.13
N ALA A 21 7.21 -30.64 4.76
CA ALA A 21 6.40 -30.02 3.71
C ALA A 21 6.01 -28.59 4.07
N LYS A 22 5.57 -28.34 5.31
CA LYS A 22 5.21 -26.99 5.79
C LYS A 22 6.40 -26.05 5.86
N LEU A 23 7.56 -26.53 6.33
CA LEU A 23 8.79 -25.74 6.36
C LEU A 23 9.23 -25.34 4.96
N LYS A 24 9.21 -26.27 4.00
CA LYS A 24 9.54 -25.99 2.61
C LYS A 24 8.57 -25.00 1.97
N GLN A 25 7.28 -25.14 2.23
CA GLN A 25 6.26 -24.20 1.75
C GLN A 25 6.44 -22.81 2.36
N ALA A 26 6.72 -22.71 3.66
CA ALA A 26 6.97 -21.42 4.34
C ALA A 26 8.24 -20.73 3.81
N ASP A 27 9.28 -21.49 3.49
CA ASP A 27 10.50 -20.96 2.89
C ASP A 27 10.24 -20.41 1.48
N GLN A 28 9.51 -21.15 0.64
CA GLN A 28 9.12 -20.69 -0.70
C GLN A 28 8.31 -19.39 -0.66
N ILE A 29 7.33 -19.29 0.26
CA ILE A 29 6.56 -18.07 0.48
C ILE A 29 7.48 -16.93 0.93
N SER A 30 8.39 -17.19 1.87
CA SER A 30 9.32 -16.17 2.36
C SER A 30 10.27 -15.67 1.27
N GLN A 31 10.75 -16.56 0.40
CA GLN A 31 11.59 -16.19 -0.74
C GLN A 31 10.81 -15.36 -1.76
N ALA A 32 9.64 -15.84 -2.19
CA ALA A 32 8.78 -15.11 -3.12
C ALA A 32 8.44 -13.71 -2.60
N ALA A 33 8.15 -13.58 -1.30
CA ALA A 33 7.87 -12.28 -0.68
C ALA A 33 9.07 -11.32 -0.75
N ARG A 34 10.29 -11.80 -0.49
CA ARG A 34 11.51 -10.97 -0.53
C ARG A 34 11.91 -10.57 -1.94
N GLU A 35 11.53 -11.35 -2.95
CA GLU A 35 11.83 -11.04 -4.34
C GLU A 35 10.90 -9.97 -4.92
N VAL A 36 9.74 -9.73 -4.29
CA VAL A 36 8.83 -8.64 -4.68
C VAL A 36 9.54 -7.29 -4.54
N ARG A 37 9.75 -6.67 -5.70
CA ARG A 37 10.17 -5.27 -5.82
C ARG A 37 9.25 -4.57 -6.79
N VAL A 38 8.85 -3.36 -6.42
CA VAL A 38 7.99 -2.53 -7.26
C VAL A 38 8.77 -1.31 -7.69
N THR A 39 8.99 -1.17 -8.99
CA THR A 39 9.57 0.03 -9.58
C THR A 39 8.48 0.88 -10.23
N GLN A 40 8.43 2.16 -9.88
CA GLN A 40 7.58 3.16 -10.51
C GLN A 40 8.43 4.30 -11.05
N ARG A 41 7.95 4.90 -12.14
CA ARG A 41 8.61 6.02 -12.81
C ARG A 41 7.66 7.19 -12.98
N SER A 42 8.21 8.39 -13.04
CA SER A 42 7.44 9.57 -13.44
C SER A 42 7.00 9.48 -14.90
N LYS A 43 5.97 10.25 -15.28
CA LYS A 43 5.46 10.29 -16.65
C LYS A 43 6.51 10.70 -17.67
N ASP A 44 7.44 11.56 -17.27
CA ASP A 44 8.55 12.02 -18.10
C ASP A 44 9.82 11.15 -17.96
N GLY A 45 9.76 10.09 -17.15
CA GLY A 45 10.87 9.17 -16.92
C GLY A 45 12.05 9.78 -16.15
N SER A 46 11.90 10.98 -15.61
CA SER A 46 13.00 11.68 -14.94
C SER A 46 13.28 11.19 -13.54
N VAL A 47 12.29 10.58 -12.89
CA VAL A 47 12.37 10.01 -11.55
C VAL A 47 11.97 8.55 -11.61
N SER A 48 12.76 7.67 -10.99
CA SER A 48 12.42 6.26 -10.79
C SER A 48 12.60 5.89 -9.33
N VAL A 49 11.57 5.29 -8.73
CA VAL A 49 11.58 4.82 -7.33
C VAL A 49 11.37 3.32 -7.32
N THR A 50 12.20 2.59 -6.58
CA THR A 50 12.01 1.17 -6.31
C THR A 50 11.77 0.96 -4.83
N VAL A 51 10.70 0.23 -4.51
CA VAL A 51 10.34 -0.17 -3.14
C VAL A 51 10.41 -1.69 -3.01
N ASP A 52 10.81 -2.16 -1.82
CA ASP A 52 10.75 -3.57 -1.46
C ASP A 52 9.34 -3.99 -1.02
N SER A 53 9.18 -5.29 -0.74
CA SER A 53 7.96 -5.85 -0.15
C SER A 53 7.55 -5.21 1.18
N GLY A 54 8.48 -4.57 1.89
CA GLY A 54 8.23 -3.85 3.15
C GLY A 54 7.88 -2.38 2.97
N GLY A 55 7.70 -1.89 1.74
CA GLY A 55 7.43 -0.48 1.46
C GLY A 55 8.61 0.46 1.69
N ASN A 56 9.79 -0.09 1.94
CA ASN A 56 11.03 0.67 2.07
C ASN A 56 11.57 1.00 0.68
N VAL A 57 12.04 2.24 0.51
CA VAL A 57 12.72 2.63 -0.74
C VAL A 57 14.10 1.97 -0.77
N THR A 58 14.32 1.15 -1.78
CA THR A 58 15.60 0.45 -2.00
C THR A 58 16.44 1.10 -3.10
N ALA A 59 15.80 1.84 -4.01
CA ALA A 59 16.50 2.64 -5.01
C ALA A 59 15.70 3.90 -5.38
N LEU A 60 16.41 5.00 -5.59
CA LEU A 60 15.90 6.25 -6.15
C LEU A 60 16.88 6.71 -7.23
N ASP A 61 16.39 6.82 -8.46
CA ASP A 61 17.17 7.29 -9.60
C ASP A 61 16.56 8.60 -10.13
N LEU A 62 17.42 9.58 -10.36
CA LEU A 62 17.07 10.91 -10.83
C LEU A 62 17.93 11.23 -12.04
N THR A 63 17.27 11.48 -13.17
CA THR A 63 17.95 11.89 -14.40
C THR A 63 18.26 13.39 -14.39
N ASP A 64 19.08 13.84 -15.34
CA ASP A 64 19.38 15.26 -15.55
C ASP A 64 18.12 16.12 -15.85
N ALA A 65 17.06 15.50 -16.39
CA ALA A 65 15.78 16.17 -16.59
C ALA A 65 15.08 16.52 -15.26
N ALA A 66 15.27 15.71 -14.20
CA ALA A 66 14.72 16.00 -12.87
C ALA A 66 15.38 17.23 -12.25
N LEU A 67 16.68 17.44 -12.50
CA LEU A 67 17.44 18.57 -11.97
C LEU A 67 17.03 19.92 -12.58
N ARG A 68 16.40 19.92 -13.76
CA ARG A 68 15.85 21.12 -14.40
C ARG A 68 14.51 21.56 -13.80
N LYS A 69 13.87 20.72 -12.98
CA LYS A 69 12.58 21.03 -12.33
C LYS A 69 12.78 21.92 -11.10
N GLN A 70 11.73 22.64 -10.72
CA GLN A 70 11.76 23.37 -9.45
C GLN A 70 11.84 22.37 -8.28
N PRO A 71 12.63 22.65 -7.22
CA PRO A 71 12.79 21.74 -6.09
C PRO A 71 11.47 21.30 -5.43
N ALA A 72 10.51 22.23 -5.32
CA ALA A 72 9.19 21.94 -4.75
C ALA A 72 8.34 21.01 -5.65
N GLN A 73 8.49 21.12 -6.97
CA GLN A 73 7.79 20.25 -7.91
C GLN A 73 8.40 18.85 -7.88
N LEU A 74 9.74 18.76 -7.85
CA LEU A 74 10.45 17.49 -7.79
C LEU A 74 10.14 16.71 -6.50
N SER A 75 10.09 17.40 -5.35
CA SER A 75 9.74 16.75 -4.08
C SER A 75 8.32 16.20 -4.07
N ALA A 76 7.34 16.98 -4.55
CA ALA A 76 5.95 16.54 -4.67
C ALA A 76 5.81 15.33 -5.60
N GLU A 77 6.55 15.33 -6.71
CA GLU A 77 6.56 14.25 -7.70
C GLU A 77 7.16 12.96 -7.14
N ILE A 78 8.33 13.02 -6.49
CA ILE A 78 8.96 11.87 -5.83
C ILE A 78 8.01 11.27 -4.80
N LEU A 79 7.42 12.10 -3.94
CA LEU A 79 6.46 11.65 -2.91
C LEU A 79 5.20 11.01 -3.53
N GLY A 80 4.71 11.54 -4.65
CA GLY A 80 3.60 10.95 -5.39
C GLY A 80 3.96 9.55 -5.94
N ILE A 81 5.12 9.43 -6.58
CA ILE A 81 5.60 8.15 -7.13
C ILE A 81 5.83 7.13 -6.01
N MET A 82 6.38 7.56 -4.86
CA MET A 82 6.55 6.71 -3.68
C MET A 82 5.21 6.15 -3.19
N ARG A 83 4.19 7.00 -3.02
CA ARG A 83 2.86 6.56 -2.60
C ARG A 83 2.24 5.58 -3.60
N SER A 84 2.36 5.86 -4.90
CA SER A 84 1.87 4.96 -5.95
C SER A 84 2.64 3.63 -6.00
N ALA A 85 3.95 3.65 -5.76
CA ALA A 85 4.77 2.44 -5.68
C ALA A 85 4.37 1.58 -4.48
N GLN A 86 4.18 2.21 -3.30
CA GLN A 86 3.73 1.55 -2.08
C GLN A 86 2.35 0.91 -2.24
N ALA A 87 1.40 1.61 -2.89
CA ALA A 87 0.07 1.07 -3.16
C ALA A 87 0.10 -0.18 -4.07
N GLN A 88 1.04 -0.25 -5.01
CA GLN A 88 1.19 -1.38 -5.91
C GLN A 88 1.84 -2.61 -5.27
N ILE A 89 2.45 -2.49 -4.08
CA ILE A 89 3.07 -3.63 -3.39
C ILE A 89 2.03 -4.73 -3.12
N ALA A 90 0.83 -4.36 -2.68
CA ALA A 90 -0.23 -5.32 -2.39
C ALA A 90 -0.61 -6.13 -3.64
N THR A 91 -0.83 -5.47 -4.77
CA THR A 91 -1.13 -6.13 -6.05
C THR A 91 0.03 -7.02 -6.51
N ARG A 92 1.27 -6.53 -6.42
CA ARG A 92 2.46 -7.28 -6.84
C ARG A 92 2.74 -8.50 -5.97
N MET A 93 2.47 -8.38 -4.66
CA MET A 93 2.52 -9.50 -3.73
C MET A 93 1.47 -10.54 -4.10
N GLN A 94 0.25 -10.12 -4.48
CA GLN A 94 -0.79 -11.02 -4.95
C GLN A 94 -0.33 -11.83 -6.18
N GLU A 95 0.17 -11.13 -7.19
CA GLU A 95 0.65 -11.75 -8.43
C GLU A 95 1.83 -12.71 -8.18
N ALA A 96 2.75 -12.36 -7.28
CA ALA A 96 3.91 -13.19 -6.95
C ALA A 96 3.54 -14.44 -6.14
N MET A 97 2.51 -14.35 -5.30
CA MET A 97 2.07 -15.45 -4.43
C MET A 97 1.07 -16.39 -5.09
N ALA A 98 0.29 -15.92 -6.08
CA ALA A 98 -0.66 -16.71 -6.85
C ALA A 98 -0.10 -18.06 -7.37
N PRO A 99 1.11 -18.15 -7.97
CA PRO A 99 1.65 -19.43 -8.45
C PRO A 99 2.12 -20.37 -7.34
N VAL A 100 2.40 -19.87 -6.12
CA VAL A 100 2.90 -20.67 -5.00
C VAL A 100 1.76 -21.21 -4.13
N LEU A 101 0.74 -20.39 -3.92
CA LEU A 101 -0.34 -20.65 -2.97
C LEU A 101 -1.67 -21.03 -3.64
N GLY A 102 -1.84 -20.71 -4.94
CA GLY A 102 -3.13 -20.73 -5.60
C GLY A 102 -4.00 -19.55 -5.16
N ASP A 103 -4.84 -19.04 -6.09
CA ASP A 103 -5.62 -17.81 -5.92
C ASP A 103 -6.58 -17.83 -4.70
N ASP A 104 -7.03 -19.03 -4.28
CA ASP A 104 -8.10 -19.23 -3.28
C ASP A 104 -7.61 -19.83 -1.94
N SER A 105 -6.31 -19.73 -1.65
CA SER A 105 -5.75 -20.30 -0.42
C SER A 105 -6.11 -19.48 0.84
N ALA A 106 -6.57 -20.13 1.91
CA ALA A 106 -6.74 -19.49 3.22
C ALA A 106 -5.44 -18.81 3.71
N THR A 107 -4.29 -19.34 3.31
CA THR A 107 -2.97 -18.76 3.56
C THR A 107 -2.73 -17.50 2.74
N MET A 108 -3.23 -17.42 1.51
CA MET A 108 -3.21 -16.19 0.69
C MET A 108 -3.97 -15.06 1.37
N ASN A 109 -5.19 -15.33 1.86
CA ASN A 109 -6.00 -14.36 2.59
C ASN A 109 -5.33 -13.89 3.89
N ALA A 110 -4.68 -14.79 4.63
CA ALA A 110 -3.95 -14.44 5.85
C ALA A 110 -2.72 -13.56 5.58
N VAL A 111 -1.96 -13.87 4.52
CA VAL A 111 -0.81 -13.05 4.10
C VAL A 111 -1.28 -11.69 3.61
N MET A 112 -2.27 -11.64 2.71
CA MET A 112 -2.79 -10.38 2.16
C MET A 112 -3.45 -9.50 3.23
N GLY A 113 -4.15 -10.08 4.21
CA GLY A 113 -4.70 -9.35 5.36
C GLY A 113 -3.62 -8.61 6.15
N GLY A 114 -2.53 -9.30 6.49
CA GLY A 114 -1.39 -8.67 7.18
C GLY A 114 -0.67 -7.61 6.35
N PHE A 115 -0.69 -7.71 5.02
CA PHE A 115 -0.14 -6.69 4.13
C PHE A 115 -1.08 -5.49 3.95
N GLN A 116 -2.39 -5.69 3.85
CA GLN A 116 -3.37 -4.60 3.79
C GLN A 116 -3.43 -3.79 5.08
N GLU A 117 -3.20 -4.41 6.24
CA GLU A 117 -3.08 -3.70 7.52
C GLU A 117 -1.79 -2.86 7.59
N LYS A 118 -0.69 -3.35 7.01
CA LYS A 118 0.60 -2.62 6.99
C LYS A 118 0.70 -1.56 5.90
N PHE A 119 0.08 -1.81 4.75
CA PHE A 119 0.03 -0.92 3.59
C PHE A 119 -1.43 -0.70 3.22
N PRO A 120 -2.18 0.07 4.04
CA PRO A 120 -3.50 0.50 3.62
C PRO A 120 -3.34 1.24 2.30
N GLN A 121 -4.18 0.89 1.32
CA GLN A 121 -4.22 1.64 0.06
C GLN A 121 -4.39 3.11 0.44
N PRO A 122 -3.53 4.03 -0.05
CA PRO A 122 -3.77 5.44 0.18
C PRO A 122 -5.22 5.69 -0.24
N PRO A 123 -6.04 6.38 0.60
CA PRO A 123 -7.38 6.74 0.19
C PRO A 123 -7.22 7.30 -1.21
N GLN A 124 -7.93 6.70 -2.16
CA GLN A 124 -7.99 7.29 -3.48
C GLN A 124 -8.30 8.75 -3.20
N GLU A 125 -7.43 9.66 -3.61
CA GLU A 125 -7.87 11.03 -3.81
C GLU A 125 -8.97 10.85 -4.85
N THR A 126 -10.19 10.59 -4.37
CA THR A 126 -11.38 11.16 -4.96
C THR A 126 -10.95 12.57 -5.21
N GLU A 127 -10.68 12.87 -6.49
CA GLU A 127 -10.82 14.22 -7.01
C GLU A 127 -11.92 14.85 -6.16
N GLN A 128 -11.53 15.73 -5.25
CA GLN A 128 -12.50 16.60 -4.64
C GLN A 128 -13.13 17.26 -5.85
N PRO A 129 -14.43 17.04 -6.13
CA PRO A 129 -15.06 17.72 -7.25
C PRO A 129 -14.74 19.21 -7.06
N PRO A 130 -14.31 19.92 -8.13
CA PRO A 130 -13.91 21.31 -7.99
C PRO A 130 -15.00 22.02 -7.21
N LYS A 131 -14.62 22.59 -6.05
CA LYS A 131 -15.52 23.36 -5.20
C LYS A 131 -16.21 24.34 -6.13
N ALA A 132 -17.49 24.11 -6.43
CA ALA A 132 -18.30 25.08 -7.14
C ALA A 132 -18.16 26.41 -6.40
N PRO A 133 -18.01 27.55 -7.08
CA PRO A 133 -18.02 28.84 -6.42
C PRO A 133 -19.31 28.92 -5.60
N GLN A 134 -19.18 28.93 -4.28
CA GLN A 134 -20.33 29.20 -3.41
C GLN A 134 -20.77 30.63 -3.76
N PRO A 135 -22.05 30.85 -4.11
CA PRO A 135 -22.56 32.22 -4.16
C PRO A 135 -22.32 32.86 -2.79
N PRO A 136 -21.98 34.15 -2.73
CA PRO A 136 -21.80 34.83 -1.46
C PRO A 136 -23.07 34.62 -0.61
N ASN A 137 -22.89 34.12 0.62
CA ASN A 137 -23.97 34.03 1.59
C ASN A 137 -24.48 35.45 1.85
N ASP A 138 -25.71 35.74 1.43
CA ASP A 138 -26.43 36.98 1.74
C ASP A 138 -26.92 37.03 3.22
N ASP A 139 -26.39 36.16 4.09
CA ASP A 139 -26.78 36.08 5.51
C ASP A 139 -25.85 36.87 6.46
N ASP A 140 -24.79 37.50 5.97
CA ASP A 140 -23.89 38.36 6.79
C ASP A 140 -24.35 39.83 6.88
N PHE A 141 -25.50 40.20 6.28
CA PHE A 141 -25.99 41.58 6.26
C PHE A 141 -27.07 41.90 7.32
N GLN A 142 -27.39 40.98 8.25
CA GLN A 142 -28.38 41.23 9.31
C GLN A 142 -27.81 41.36 10.74
N GLY A 143 -26.48 41.42 10.91
CA GLY A 143 -25.84 41.46 12.23
C GLY A 143 -25.41 42.83 12.77
N HIS A 144 -25.48 43.91 11.99
CA HIS A 144 -24.96 45.21 12.43
C HIS A 144 -26.08 46.11 12.97
N ASN A 145 -26.31 45.99 14.26
CA ASN A 145 -26.98 46.98 15.09
C ASN A 145 -26.15 48.28 15.09
N TRP A 146 -26.44 49.22 14.18
CA TRP A 146 -25.81 50.55 14.13
C TRP A 146 -26.72 51.68 14.62
N ALA A 147 -27.78 51.37 15.36
CA ALA A 147 -28.60 52.40 16.03
C ALA A 147 -28.04 52.70 17.43
N ARG A 148 -26.88 53.37 17.49
CA ARG A 148 -26.51 54.15 18.69
C ARG A 148 -25.69 55.38 18.31
N GLU A 149 -26.19 56.51 18.78
CA GLU A 149 -25.58 57.84 18.80
C GLU A 149 -25.36 58.55 17.45
N GLN A 150 -26.33 59.39 17.06
CA GLN A 150 -25.98 60.77 16.66
C GLN A 150 -26.88 61.77 17.40
N LYS A 151 -26.19 62.74 18.01
CA LYS A 151 -26.72 63.84 18.81
C LYS A 151 -27.43 64.88 17.94
N GLY A 152 -28.16 65.75 18.65
CA GLY A 152 -29.14 66.70 18.15
C GLY A 152 -28.69 67.72 17.11
N TRP A 153 -29.73 68.30 16.53
CA TRP A 153 -29.84 69.71 16.15
C TRP A 153 -31.06 70.27 16.88
#